data_AF-A0A5B8VRK9-F1
#
_entry.id   AF-A0A5B8VRK9-F1
#
_cell.length_a   1.000
_cell.length_b   1.000
_cell.length_c   1.000
_cell.angle_alpha   90.00
_cell.angle_beta   90.00
_cell.angle_gamma   90.00
#
_symmetry.space_group_name_H-M   'P 1'
#
loop_
_entity.id
_entity.type
_entity.pdbx_description
1 polymer ?
#
loop_
_entity_poly.entity_id
_entity_poly.type
_entity_poly.pdbx_seq_one_letter_code
_entity_poly.pdbx_strand_id
1 'polypeptide(L)'
;MADNKARQYSKLTIKKLYALSGNKCAFPGCDVQFLNWEDDTNFSNICHIEDANLNTHKADRYNPKMSNKERSDYKNLLLLCPNHHIETNNPERYTVEVLRDIKRNHEEAILRKLSGQHLITKNPSALNIVISCLGSSIFNDQNGQEPIKAPNPEDKIRYNNIKKFKPIIEEYKIYQGRLNKIYEEIEKQGSTRKEFVLRNIRDTYLIEKVKYDNIDQIRANADNIIENVQAKLWHLLETSGNANTHLPIETIQISLFVILVDAFMRCSILEEPKKYDYQ
;
A
#
# COMPACT_ATOMS: atom_id res chain seq x y z
N MET A 1 -21.97 -24.43 -1.55
CA MET A 1 -20.66 -24.53 -2.22
C MET A 1 -20.12 -23.13 -2.37
N ALA A 2 -18.83 -22.89 -2.10
CA ALA A 2 -18.22 -21.59 -2.32
C ALA A 2 -18.47 -21.14 -3.76
N ASP A 3 -18.90 -19.90 -3.99
CA ASP A 3 -18.88 -19.33 -5.33
C ASP A 3 -17.41 -19.31 -5.78
N ASN A 4 -17.04 -20.22 -6.68
CA ASN A 4 -15.65 -20.55 -7.02
C ASN A 4 -14.84 -19.29 -7.43
N LYS A 5 -15.54 -18.26 -7.91
CA LYS A 5 -14.98 -16.95 -8.27
C LYS A 5 -14.29 -16.22 -7.11
N ALA A 6 -14.75 -16.38 -5.86
CA ALA A 6 -14.15 -15.71 -4.69
C ALA A 6 -12.74 -16.23 -4.35
N ARG A 7 -12.35 -17.40 -4.88
CA ARG A 7 -11.02 -18.02 -4.70
C ARG A 7 -10.19 -18.04 -5.99
N GLN A 8 -10.65 -17.36 -7.04
CA GLN A 8 -9.90 -17.17 -8.26
C GLN A 8 -9.03 -15.92 -8.12
N TYR A 9 -7.76 -16.14 -7.77
CA TYR A 9 -6.77 -15.08 -7.64
C TYR A 9 -6.11 -14.79 -8.98
N SER A 10 -5.90 -13.51 -9.29
CA SER A 10 -5.12 -13.14 -10.47
C SER A 10 -3.65 -13.57 -10.31
N LYS A 11 -2.95 -13.82 -11.43
CA LYS A 11 -1.50 -14.10 -11.39
C LYS A 11 -0.71 -13.00 -10.68
N LEU A 12 -1.15 -11.75 -10.84
CA LEU A 12 -0.53 -10.59 -10.23
C LEU A 12 -0.76 -10.55 -8.72
N THR A 13 -1.98 -10.86 -8.27
CA THR A 13 -2.32 -11.03 -6.84
C THR A 13 -1.41 -12.07 -6.19
N ILE A 14 -1.26 -13.24 -6.81
CA ILE A 14 -0.39 -14.32 -6.31
C ILE A 14 1.06 -13.84 -6.26
N LYS A 15 1.60 -13.30 -7.36
CA LYS A 15 2.98 -12.78 -7.38
C LYS A 15 3.20 -11.74 -6.28
N LYS A 16 2.23 -10.83 -6.07
CA LYS A 16 2.32 -9.80 -5.05
C LYS A 16 2.33 -10.36 -3.63
N LEU A 17 1.48 -11.34 -3.34
CA LEU A 17 1.46 -12.03 -2.05
C LEU A 17 2.82 -12.67 -1.74
N TYR A 18 3.39 -13.41 -2.68
CA TYR A 18 4.67 -14.09 -2.45
C TYR A 18 5.84 -13.13 -2.37
N ALA A 19 5.92 -12.14 -3.26
CA ALA A 19 6.93 -11.08 -3.25
C ALA A 19 7.01 -10.36 -1.90
N LEU A 20 5.85 -9.96 -1.37
CA LEU A 20 5.77 -9.20 -0.11
C LEU A 20 5.78 -10.07 1.14
N SER A 21 5.70 -11.40 1.00
CA SER A 21 5.83 -12.34 2.12
C SER A 21 7.27 -12.56 2.58
N GLY A 22 8.26 -12.29 1.73
CA GLY A 22 9.66 -12.61 2.01
C GLY A 22 9.91 -14.10 2.27
N ASN A 23 9.16 -14.98 1.59
CA ASN A 23 9.21 -16.45 1.76
C ASN A 23 8.97 -16.92 3.21
N LYS A 24 8.13 -16.19 3.96
CA LYS A 24 7.92 -16.43 5.40
C LYS A 24 6.45 -16.30 5.78
N CYS A 25 6.02 -17.13 6.71
CA CYS A 25 4.70 -17.04 7.34
C CYS A 25 4.45 -15.64 7.92
N ALA A 26 3.28 -15.06 7.65
CA ALA A 26 2.94 -13.73 8.18
C ALA A 26 2.63 -13.73 9.68
N PHE A 27 2.40 -14.90 10.29
CA PHE A 27 2.04 -14.97 11.71
C PHE A 27 3.17 -14.47 12.62
N PRO A 28 2.89 -13.63 13.63
CA PRO A 28 3.92 -13.06 14.49
C PRO A 28 4.78 -14.14 15.17
N GLY A 29 6.11 -14.00 15.05
CA GLY A 29 7.07 -14.94 15.65
C GLY A 29 7.21 -16.30 14.94
N CYS A 30 6.51 -16.52 13.82
CA CYS A 30 6.67 -17.75 13.05
C CYS A 30 7.85 -17.66 12.08
N ASP A 31 8.79 -18.61 12.14
CA ASP A 31 9.97 -18.66 11.25
C ASP A 31 9.84 -19.66 10.09
N VAL A 32 8.65 -20.24 9.88
CA VAL A 32 8.41 -21.19 8.78
C VAL A 32 8.63 -20.49 7.43
N GLN A 33 9.48 -21.10 6.62
CA GLN A 33 9.70 -20.73 5.23
C GLN A 33 8.74 -21.48 4.32
N PHE A 34 8.26 -20.82 3.26
CA PHE A 34 7.27 -21.43 2.36
C PHE A 34 7.91 -22.37 1.34
N LEU A 35 9.00 -21.94 0.74
CA LEU A 35 9.77 -22.69 -0.24
C LEU A 35 11.19 -22.89 0.29
N ASN A 36 11.70 -24.10 0.14
CA ASN A 36 13.12 -24.39 0.37
C ASN A 36 13.84 -24.52 -0.99
N TRP A 37 15.16 -24.73 -0.96
CA TRP A 37 15.98 -24.87 -2.17
C TRP A 37 16.15 -26.32 -2.64
N GLU A 38 15.70 -27.28 -1.83
CA GLU A 38 15.92 -28.72 -2.01
C GLU A 38 14.79 -29.37 -2.83
N ASP A 39 13.55 -28.88 -2.67
CA ASP A 39 12.37 -29.42 -3.33
C ASP A 39 11.33 -28.35 -3.72
N ASP A 40 10.30 -28.79 -4.43
CA ASP A 40 9.17 -27.96 -4.85
C ASP A 40 8.07 -27.87 -3.77
N THR A 41 8.35 -28.26 -2.52
CA THR A 41 7.34 -28.28 -1.45
C THR A 41 7.00 -26.85 -1.03
N ASN A 42 5.70 -26.54 -1.05
CA ASN A 42 5.17 -25.24 -0.68
C ASN A 42 4.38 -25.30 0.64
N PHE A 43 4.94 -24.73 1.70
CA PHE A 43 4.33 -24.62 3.02
C PHE A 43 3.51 -23.33 3.20
N SER A 44 2.95 -22.76 2.14
CA SER A 44 2.09 -21.58 2.24
C SER A 44 0.64 -21.90 1.89
N ASN A 45 -0.26 -21.28 2.65
CA ASN A 45 -1.69 -21.24 2.39
C ASN A 45 -2.13 -19.78 2.25
N ILE A 46 -2.90 -19.49 1.19
CA ILE A 46 -3.59 -18.22 1.04
C ILE A 46 -4.76 -18.19 2.00
N CYS A 47 -4.68 -17.32 3.01
CA CYS A 47 -5.72 -17.08 4.00
C CYS A 47 -6.53 -15.84 3.60
N HIS A 48 -7.85 -15.89 3.77
CA HIS A 48 -8.72 -14.72 3.63
C HIS A 48 -8.87 -14.03 4.99
N ILE A 49 -8.81 -12.70 4.97
CA ILE A 49 -9.07 -11.84 6.13
C ILE A 49 -10.58 -11.77 6.38
N GLU A 50 -11.34 -11.20 5.44
CA GLU A 50 -12.79 -11.34 5.37
C GLU A 50 -13.11 -12.63 4.60
N ASP A 51 -13.91 -13.51 5.20
CA ASP A 51 -14.06 -14.88 4.68
C ASP A 51 -14.73 -14.89 3.30
N ALA A 52 -14.34 -15.84 2.46
CA ALA A 52 -14.96 -16.05 1.15
C ALA A 52 -16.38 -16.63 1.25
N ASN A 53 -16.71 -17.29 2.35
CA ASN A 53 -17.91 -18.11 2.49
C ASN A 53 -18.67 -17.86 3.79
N LEU A 54 -19.98 -17.65 3.66
CA LEU A 54 -20.91 -17.52 4.80
C LEU A 54 -21.09 -18.84 5.58
N ASN A 55 -20.89 -19.99 4.94
CA ASN A 55 -21.20 -21.31 5.52
C ASN A 55 -19.95 -22.04 6.03
N THR A 56 -19.08 -21.34 6.77
CA THR A 56 -17.89 -21.94 7.38
C THR A 56 -17.82 -21.59 8.86
N HIS A 57 -16.93 -22.24 9.61
CA HIS A 57 -16.59 -21.89 11.00
C HIS A 57 -16.03 -20.47 11.17
N LYS A 58 -15.90 -19.71 10.09
CA LYS A 58 -15.43 -18.32 10.02
C LYS A 58 -16.52 -17.35 9.54
N ALA A 59 -17.79 -17.77 9.57
CA ALA A 59 -18.93 -17.01 9.07
C ALA A 59 -18.98 -15.57 9.61
N ASP A 60 -18.53 -15.36 10.85
CA ASP A 60 -18.51 -14.04 11.50
C ASP A 60 -17.60 -13.02 10.78
N ARG A 61 -16.64 -13.49 9.98
CA ARG A 61 -15.78 -12.64 9.14
C ARG A 61 -16.32 -12.45 7.72
N TYR A 62 -17.47 -13.04 7.39
CA TYR A 62 -18.09 -12.85 6.09
C TYR A 62 -18.78 -11.49 6.01
N ASN A 63 -18.31 -10.62 5.12
CA ASN A 63 -18.95 -9.35 4.85
C ASN A 63 -19.89 -9.45 3.64
N PRO A 64 -21.22 -9.33 3.79
CA PRO A 64 -22.16 -9.46 2.67
C PRO A 64 -22.03 -8.33 1.63
N LYS A 65 -21.39 -7.21 1.96
CA LYS A 65 -21.19 -6.08 1.04
C LYS A 65 -19.97 -6.25 0.14
N MET A 66 -19.11 -7.24 0.41
CA MET A 66 -17.87 -7.47 -0.34
C MET A 66 -18.12 -8.31 -1.60
N SER A 67 -17.70 -7.79 -2.75
CA SER A 67 -17.78 -8.49 -4.04
C SER A 67 -16.75 -9.62 -4.14
N ASN A 68 -16.97 -10.58 -5.06
CA ASN A 68 -16.02 -11.66 -5.30
C ASN A 68 -14.63 -11.15 -5.73
N LYS A 69 -14.57 -10.05 -6.49
CA LYS A 69 -13.30 -9.41 -6.89
C LYS A 69 -12.54 -8.87 -5.68
N GLU A 70 -13.24 -8.23 -4.74
CA GLU A 70 -12.64 -7.73 -3.51
C GLU A 70 -12.20 -8.88 -2.59
N ARG A 71 -12.98 -9.98 -2.54
CA ARG A 71 -12.62 -11.16 -1.73
C ARG A 71 -11.31 -11.80 -2.19
N SER A 72 -11.09 -11.89 -3.50
CA SER A 72 -9.88 -12.42 -4.11
C SER A 72 -8.78 -11.37 -4.33
N ASP A 73 -8.99 -10.13 -3.88
CA ASP A 73 -8.01 -9.05 -3.99
C ASP A 73 -6.88 -9.21 -2.95
N TYR A 74 -5.68 -8.77 -3.32
CA TYR A 74 -4.50 -8.80 -2.46
C TYR A 74 -4.74 -8.20 -1.06
N LYS A 75 -5.55 -7.14 -0.96
CA LYS A 75 -5.86 -6.49 0.32
C LYS A 75 -6.58 -7.41 1.31
N ASN A 76 -7.35 -8.38 0.80
CA ASN A 76 -8.09 -9.32 1.62
C ASN A 76 -7.33 -10.62 1.92
N LEU A 77 -6.07 -10.73 1.48
CA LEU A 77 -5.32 -11.99 1.51
C LEU A 77 -4.00 -11.84 2.25
N LEU A 78 -3.62 -12.89 2.98
CA LEU A 78 -2.28 -13.04 3.57
C LEU A 78 -1.79 -14.49 3.44
N LEU A 79 -0.48 -14.69 3.49
CA LEU A 79 0.12 -16.02 3.44
C LEU A 79 0.48 -16.51 4.85
N LEU A 80 0.03 -17.71 5.18
CA LEU A 80 0.30 -18.39 6.45
C LEU A 80 0.79 -19.81 6.20
N CYS A 81 1.58 -20.38 7.11
CA CYS A 81 1.87 -21.81 7.06
C CYS A 81 0.64 -22.66 7.43
N PRO A 82 0.61 -23.96 7.12
CA PRO A 82 -0.56 -24.82 7.41
C PRO A 82 -1.03 -24.73 8.86
N ASN A 83 -0.09 -24.70 9.82
CA ASN A 83 -0.41 -24.63 11.25
C ASN A 83 -1.11 -23.32 11.61
N HIS A 84 -0.54 -22.18 11.23
CA HIS A 84 -1.15 -20.87 11.53
C HIS A 84 -2.39 -20.60 10.68
N HIS A 85 -2.51 -21.19 9.50
CA HIS A 85 -3.74 -21.16 8.73
C HIS A 85 -4.89 -21.87 9.48
N ILE A 86 -4.60 -22.94 10.21
CA ILE A 86 -5.57 -23.62 11.09
C ILE A 86 -5.79 -22.80 12.37
N GLU A 87 -4.74 -22.28 12.99
CA GLU A 87 -4.86 -21.51 14.24
C GLU A 87 -5.74 -20.25 14.06
N THR A 88 -5.55 -19.54 12.96
CA THR A 88 -6.30 -18.31 12.62
C THR A 88 -7.75 -18.56 12.18
N ASN A 89 -8.21 -19.81 12.31
CA ASN A 89 -9.60 -20.17 12.07
C ASN A 89 -10.56 -19.71 13.16
N ASN A 90 -10.07 -19.39 14.37
CA ASN A 90 -10.91 -18.87 15.45
C ASN A 90 -11.24 -17.38 15.22
N PRO A 91 -12.49 -17.02 14.89
CA PRO A 91 -12.86 -15.65 14.56
C PRO A 91 -12.92 -14.72 15.78
N GLU A 92 -13.15 -15.25 16.99
CA GLU A 92 -13.17 -14.46 18.24
C GLU A 92 -11.77 -13.94 18.58
N ARG A 93 -10.74 -14.78 18.37
CA ARG A 93 -9.34 -14.41 18.61
C ARG A 93 -8.71 -13.67 17.43
N TYR A 94 -9.07 -14.04 16.22
CA TYR A 94 -8.48 -13.52 14.98
C TYR A 94 -9.53 -12.79 14.16
N THR A 95 -9.95 -11.62 14.67
CA THR A 95 -10.88 -10.73 13.96
C THR A 95 -10.28 -10.22 12.65
N VAL A 96 -11.10 -9.60 11.81
CA VAL A 96 -10.67 -8.97 10.55
C VAL A 96 -9.56 -7.94 10.81
N GLU A 97 -9.69 -7.14 11.87
CA GLU A 97 -8.73 -6.12 12.28
C GLU A 97 -7.40 -6.75 12.70
N VAL A 98 -7.44 -7.83 13.49
CA VAL A 98 -6.24 -8.56 13.92
C VAL A 98 -5.48 -9.13 12.73
N LEU A 99 -6.18 -9.78 11.79
CA LEU A 99 -5.53 -10.33 10.60
C LEU A 99 -4.96 -9.25 9.67
N ARG A 100 -5.63 -8.10 9.54
CA ARG A 100 -5.09 -6.94 8.83
C ARG A 100 -3.81 -6.43 9.48
N ASP A 101 -3.79 -6.35 10.80
CA ASP A 101 -2.61 -5.91 11.55
C ASP A 101 -1.46 -6.93 11.44
N ILE A 102 -1.74 -8.23 11.45
CA ILE A 102 -0.75 -9.29 11.18
C ILE A 102 -0.14 -9.11 9.79
N LYS A 103 -0.98 -9.00 8.74
CA LYS A 103 -0.53 -8.80 7.36
C LYS A 103 0.37 -7.58 7.25
N ARG A 104 -0.12 -6.42 7.73
CA ARG A 104 0.60 -5.15 7.61
C ARG A 104 1.95 -5.19 8.33
N ASN A 105 1.96 -5.62 9.59
CA ASN A 105 3.20 -5.66 10.38
C ASN A 105 4.26 -6.58 9.74
N HIS A 106 3.84 -7.71 9.18
CA HIS A 106 4.73 -8.62 8.46
C HIS A 106 5.31 -7.97 7.21
N GLU A 107 4.46 -7.45 6.33
CA GLU A 107 4.88 -6.86 5.05
C GLU A 107 5.75 -5.62 5.27
N GLU A 108 5.46 -4.79 6.27
CA GLU A 108 6.33 -3.68 6.69
C GLU A 108 7.71 -4.18 7.13
N ALA A 109 7.78 -5.24 7.93
CA ALA A 109 9.05 -5.79 8.39
C ALA A 109 9.88 -6.36 7.22
N ILE A 110 9.23 -7.02 6.25
CA ILE A 110 9.89 -7.49 5.03
C ILE A 110 10.40 -6.30 4.21
N LEU A 111 9.56 -5.29 3.99
CA LEU A 111 9.93 -4.11 3.21
C LEU A 111 11.08 -3.32 3.83
N ARG A 112 11.12 -3.15 5.16
CA ARG A 112 12.27 -2.50 5.82
C ARG A 112 13.57 -3.26 5.57
N LYS A 113 13.54 -4.60 5.64
CA LYS A 113 14.69 -5.44 5.29
C LYS A 113 15.12 -5.26 3.84
N LEU A 114 14.16 -5.17 2.91
CA LEU A 114 14.42 -5.00 1.48
C LEU A 114 14.91 -3.59 1.13
N SER A 115 14.39 -2.56 1.79
CA SER A 115 14.86 -1.18 1.66
C SER A 115 16.31 -1.02 2.11
N GLY A 116 16.70 -1.70 3.19
CA GLY A 116 18.10 -1.83 3.61
C GLY A 116 19.02 -2.51 2.59
N GLN A 117 18.48 -3.23 1.60
CA GLN A 117 19.27 -3.81 0.49
C GLN A 117 19.47 -2.82 -0.68
N HIS A 118 19.07 -1.56 -0.49
CA HIS A 118 19.20 -0.48 -1.46
C HIS A 118 18.56 -0.78 -2.83
N LEU A 119 17.38 -1.40 -2.85
CA LEU A 119 16.69 -1.77 -4.11
C LEU A 119 16.49 -0.60 -5.08
N ILE A 120 16.19 0.60 -4.57
CA ILE A 120 16.05 1.82 -5.36
C ILE A 120 17.41 2.31 -5.90
N THR A 121 18.50 2.06 -5.19
CA THR A 121 19.86 2.33 -5.69
C THR A 121 20.27 1.31 -6.75
N LYS A 122 19.90 0.04 -6.56
CA LYS A 122 20.17 -1.04 -7.53
C LYS A 122 19.33 -0.93 -8.80
N ASN A 123 18.17 -0.28 -8.73
CA ASN A 123 17.30 -0.04 -9.88
C ASN A 123 17.08 1.47 -10.06
N PRO A 124 18.04 2.21 -10.66
CA PRO A 124 17.99 3.66 -10.62
C PRO A 124 16.77 4.29 -11.28
N SER A 125 16.25 3.61 -12.31
CA SER A 125 15.08 4.00 -13.09
C SER A 125 13.74 3.64 -12.44
N ALA A 126 13.71 2.87 -11.34
CA ALA A 126 12.48 2.36 -10.74
C ALA A 126 11.46 3.47 -10.44
N LEU A 127 11.92 4.54 -9.78
CA LEU A 127 11.08 5.70 -9.46
C LEU A 127 10.53 6.36 -10.74
N ASN A 128 11.38 6.56 -11.76
CA ASN A 128 10.96 7.21 -13.00
C ASN A 128 9.94 6.37 -13.79
N ILE A 129 10.09 5.05 -13.79
CA ILE A 129 9.13 4.13 -14.41
C ILE A 129 7.78 4.23 -13.70
N VAL A 130 7.76 4.14 -12.35
CA VAL A 130 6.52 4.23 -11.57
C VAL A 130 5.86 5.61 -11.73
N ILE A 131 6.63 6.70 -11.72
CA ILE A 131 6.15 8.05 -12.02
C ILE A 131 5.54 8.13 -13.41
N SER A 132 6.18 7.53 -14.42
CA SER A 132 5.68 7.54 -15.80
C SER A 132 4.37 6.77 -15.94
N CYS A 133 4.21 5.64 -15.23
CA CYS A 133 2.95 4.90 -15.20
C CYS A 133 1.85 5.70 -14.50
N LEU A 134 2.11 6.22 -13.29
CA LEU A 134 1.16 7.03 -12.53
C LEU A 134 0.80 8.35 -13.22
N GLY A 135 1.71 8.91 -14.02
CA GLY A 135 1.53 10.16 -14.75
C GLY A 135 0.94 10.01 -16.16
N SER A 136 0.57 8.79 -16.58
CA SER A 136 0.09 8.50 -17.95
C SER A 136 -1.42 8.70 -18.18
N SER A 137 -2.16 9.18 -17.19
CA SER A 137 -3.62 9.38 -17.30
C SER A 137 -3.94 10.66 -18.11
N ILE A 138 -4.47 10.49 -19.32
CA ILE A 138 -4.85 11.58 -20.23
C ILE A 138 -6.22 12.14 -19.80
N PHE A 139 -6.22 13.28 -19.10
CA PHE A 139 -7.34 14.23 -19.11
C PHE A 139 -6.80 15.66 -19.05
N ASN A 140 -7.19 16.47 -20.04
CA ASN A 140 -6.96 17.91 -20.06
C ASN A 140 -7.73 18.57 -18.91
N ASP A 141 -7.04 19.20 -17.96
CA ASP A 141 -7.22 20.63 -17.67
C ASP A 141 -6.17 21.13 -16.67
N GLN A 142 -5.86 22.43 -16.77
CA GLN A 142 -4.79 23.11 -16.03
C GLN A 142 -5.12 23.45 -14.55
N ASN A 143 -4.03 23.74 -13.83
CA ASN A 143 -3.89 24.56 -12.62
C ASN A 143 -4.25 23.92 -11.27
N GLY A 144 -3.25 23.30 -10.66
CA GLY A 144 -3.09 23.25 -9.20
C GLY A 144 -1.79 23.96 -8.82
N GLN A 145 -1.86 24.96 -7.93
CA GLN A 145 -0.66 25.56 -7.35
C GLN A 145 -0.02 24.58 -6.37
N GLU A 146 1.28 24.30 -6.54
CA GLU A 146 2.06 23.55 -5.53
C GLU A 146 2.20 24.39 -4.25
N PRO A 147 2.03 23.80 -3.06
CA PRO A 147 2.38 24.48 -1.82
C PRO A 147 3.89 24.71 -1.74
N ILE A 148 4.27 25.99 -1.56
CA ILE A 148 5.64 26.54 -1.66
C ILE A 148 6.58 26.04 -0.54
N LYS A 149 6.06 25.38 0.51
CA LYS A 149 6.87 24.79 1.59
C LYS A 149 6.23 23.50 2.09
N ALA A 150 6.96 22.40 2.02
CA ALA A 150 6.58 21.18 2.72
C ALA A 150 6.61 21.44 4.24
N PRO A 151 5.49 21.26 4.97
CA PRO A 151 5.51 21.28 6.43
C PRO A 151 6.47 20.23 7.00
N ASN A 152 6.92 20.46 8.23
CA ASN A 152 7.70 19.49 8.96
C ASN A 152 6.91 18.15 9.05
N PRO A 153 7.47 17.02 8.57
CA PRO A 153 6.79 15.72 8.58
C PRO A 153 6.29 15.33 9.97
N GLU A 154 7.07 15.61 11.01
CA GLU A 154 6.71 15.28 12.39
C GLU A 154 5.47 16.05 12.88
N ASP A 155 5.34 17.33 12.52
CA ASP A 155 4.15 18.14 12.84
C ASP A 155 2.90 17.60 12.15
N LYS A 156 3.04 17.20 10.89
CA LYS A 156 1.92 16.66 10.12
C LYS A 156 1.50 15.27 10.60
N ILE A 157 2.45 14.42 11.01
CA ILE A 157 2.20 13.11 11.62
C ILE A 157 1.39 13.28 12.90
N ARG A 158 1.82 14.19 13.79
CA ARG A 158 1.13 14.50 15.04
C ARG A 158 -0.27 15.07 14.80
N TYR A 159 -0.38 16.05 13.90
CA TYR A 159 -1.65 16.71 13.59
C TYR A 159 -2.70 15.75 13.02
N ASN A 160 -2.28 14.74 12.26
CA ASN A 160 -3.18 13.75 11.67
C ASN A 160 -3.31 12.46 12.49
N ASN A 161 -2.69 12.38 13.69
CA ASN A 161 -2.74 11.19 14.55
C ASN A 161 -2.29 9.90 13.84
N ILE A 162 -1.27 9.99 12.97
CA ILE A 162 -0.72 8.84 12.25
C ILE A 162 0.08 7.98 13.23
N LYS A 163 -0.26 6.70 13.33
CA LYS A 163 0.41 5.77 14.25
C LYS A 163 1.12 4.67 13.49
N LYS A 164 0.37 3.91 12.69
CA LYS A 164 0.85 2.71 12.01
C LYS A 164 1.79 3.05 10.85
N PHE A 165 1.49 4.12 10.11
CA PHE A 165 2.26 4.55 8.95
C PHE A 165 3.46 5.44 9.29
N LYS A 166 3.60 5.87 10.56
CA LYS A 166 4.70 6.74 11.01
C LYS A 166 6.09 6.17 10.69
N PRO A 167 6.40 4.89 11.00
CA PRO A 167 7.71 4.32 10.69
C PRO A 167 7.99 4.27 9.18
N ILE A 168 6.96 4.09 8.35
CA ILE A 168 7.09 4.11 6.88
C ILE A 168 7.50 5.52 6.42
N ILE A 169 6.85 6.56 6.95
CA ILE A 169 7.20 7.95 6.64
C ILE A 169 8.65 8.25 7.04
N GLU A 170 9.07 7.83 8.23
CA GLU A 170 10.42 8.03 8.73
C GLU A 170 11.48 7.28 7.93
N GLU A 171 11.19 6.06 7.49
CA GLU A 171 12.08 5.25 6.66
C GLU A 171 12.27 5.86 5.27
N TYR A 172 11.19 6.25 4.61
CA TYR A 172 11.24 6.64 3.19
C TYR A 172 11.44 8.14 2.93
N LYS A 173 11.31 9.02 3.94
CA LYS A 173 11.54 10.48 3.77
C LYS A 173 12.96 10.80 3.25
N ILE A 174 13.94 9.93 3.50
CA ILE A 174 15.32 10.08 3.03
C ILE A 174 15.43 10.13 1.50
N TYR A 175 14.47 9.56 0.76
CA TYR A 175 14.48 9.52 -0.70
C TYR A 175 13.98 10.81 -1.36
N GLN A 176 13.50 11.79 -0.57
CA GLN A 176 12.93 13.04 -1.08
C GLN A 176 13.89 13.79 -2.01
N GLY A 177 15.17 13.91 -1.63
CA GLY A 177 16.16 14.61 -2.47
C GLY A 177 16.37 13.93 -3.83
N ARG A 178 16.30 12.60 -3.88
CA ARG A 178 16.42 11.85 -5.13
C ARG A 178 15.16 11.99 -5.99
N LEU A 179 13.98 11.92 -5.38
CA LEU A 179 12.71 12.10 -6.07
C LEU A 179 12.60 13.51 -6.67
N ASN A 180 13.02 14.54 -5.93
CA ASN A 180 13.04 15.93 -6.40
C ASN A 180 13.90 16.09 -7.66
N LYS A 181 15.08 15.47 -7.72
CA LYS A 181 15.92 15.49 -8.93
C LYS A 181 15.21 14.89 -10.14
N ILE A 182 14.49 13.78 -9.95
CA ILE A 182 13.71 13.16 -11.02
C ILE A 182 12.57 14.09 -11.48
N TYR A 183 11.89 14.75 -10.54
CA TYR A 183 10.86 15.73 -10.87
C TYR A 183 11.42 16.94 -11.62
N GLU A 184 12.55 17.51 -11.18
CA GLU A 184 13.22 18.60 -11.89
C GLU A 184 13.64 18.21 -13.32
N GLU A 185 14.10 16.97 -13.52
CA GLU A 185 14.44 16.45 -14.85
C GLU A 185 13.20 16.32 -15.76
N ILE A 186 12.06 15.85 -15.21
CA ILE A 186 10.78 15.75 -15.92
C ILE A 186 10.26 17.14 -16.32
N GLU A 187 10.34 18.12 -15.43
CA GLU A 187 9.94 19.51 -15.69
C GLU A 187 10.83 20.17 -16.74
N LYS A 188 12.16 19.96 -16.67
CA LYS A 188 13.11 20.44 -17.70
C LYS A 188 12.81 19.87 -19.09
N GLN A 189 12.23 18.68 -19.17
CA GLN A 189 11.78 18.06 -20.42
C GLN A 189 10.41 18.59 -20.90
N GLY A 190 9.78 19.51 -20.17
CA GLY A 190 8.45 20.04 -20.47
C GLY A 190 7.32 19.03 -20.27
N SER A 191 7.56 17.97 -19.49
CA SER A 191 6.59 16.90 -19.28
C SER A 191 5.72 17.16 -18.04
N THR A 192 4.40 16.98 -18.17
CA THR A 192 3.41 17.20 -17.10
C THR A 192 3.20 15.98 -16.18
N ARG A 193 4.08 14.97 -16.27
CA ARG A 193 3.92 13.69 -15.55
C ARG A 193 3.92 13.88 -14.03
N LYS A 194 4.75 14.80 -13.52
CA LYS A 194 4.84 15.10 -12.08
C LYS A 194 3.50 15.59 -11.56
N GLU A 195 2.90 16.54 -12.24
CA GLU A 195 1.62 17.17 -11.91
C GLU A 195 0.50 16.13 -11.91
N PHE A 196 0.48 15.25 -12.93
CA PHE A 196 -0.48 14.15 -12.98
C PHE A 196 -0.31 13.15 -11.84
N VAL A 197 0.91 12.81 -11.45
CA VAL A 197 1.16 11.93 -10.28
C VAL A 197 0.59 12.57 -9.02
N LEU A 198 0.94 13.82 -8.72
CA LEU A 198 0.48 14.51 -7.51
C LEU A 198 -1.04 14.70 -7.52
N ARG A 199 -1.63 15.01 -8.68
CA ARG A 199 -3.08 15.11 -8.87
C ARG A 199 -3.78 13.77 -8.64
N ASN A 200 -3.30 12.69 -9.26
CA ASN A 200 -3.88 11.35 -9.09
C ASN A 200 -3.86 10.92 -7.62
N ILE A 201 -2.79 11.23 -6.88
CA ILE A 201 -2.71 10.97 -5.45
C ILE A 201 -3.73 11.81 -4.67
N ARG A 202 -3.83 13.12 -4.97
CA ARG A 202 -4.77 14.03 -4.33
C ARG A 202 -6.21 13.62 -4.58
N ASP A 203 -6.58 13.31 -5.81
CA ASP A 203 -7.93 12.91 -6.20
C ASP A 203 -8.30 11.58 -5.51
N THR A 204 -7.36 10.64 -5.46
CA THR A 204 -7.52 9.38 -4.72
C THR A 204 -7.78 9.64 -3.23
N TYR A 205 -7.04 10.56 -2.62
CA TYR A 205 -7.25 10.98 -1.23
C TYR A 205 -8.61 11.64 -1.03
N LEU A 206 -9.02 12.57 -1.91
CA LEU A 206 -10.31 13.26 -1.81
C LEU A 206 -11.49 12.29 -1.87
N ILE A 207 -11.42 11.27 -2.74
CA ILE A 207 -12.44 10.22 -2.81
C ILE A 207 -12.52 9.43 -1.49
N GLU A 208 -11.39 9.14 -0.86
CA GLU A 208 -11.38 8.49 0.46
C GLU A 208 -11.85 9.42 1.58
N LYS A 209 -11.50 10.71 1.52
CA LYS A 209 -11.85 11.74 2.51
C LYS A 209 -13.37 11.94 2.61
N VAL A 210 -14.09 11.89 1.49
CA VAL A 210 -15.56 12.08 1.44
C VAL A 210 -16.32 11.05 2.28
N LYS A 211 -15.69 9.93 2.68
CA LYS A 211 -16.28 8.94 3.60
C LYS A 211 -16.36 9.41 5.05
N TYR A 212 -15.79 10.56 5.38
CA TYR A 212 -15.69 11.10 6.72
C TYR A 212 -16.22 12.53 6.78
N ASP A 213 -17.00 12.84 7.81
CA ASP A 213 -17.72 14.10 7.95
C ASP A 213 -16.84 15.24 8.48
N ASN A 214 -15.83 14.91 9.29
CA ASN A 214 -15.02 15.89 10.01
C ASN A 214 -13.57 15.44 10.21
N ILE A 215 -12.73 16.36 10.68
CA ILE A 215 -11.30 16.13 10.88
C ILE A 215 -10.99 15.07 11.94
N ASP A 216 -11.84 14.90 12.94
CA ASP A 216 -11.61 13.93 14.02
C ASP A 216 -11.82 12.50 13.50
N GLN A 217 -12.84 12.29 12.66
CA GLN A 217 -13.02 11.01 11.95
C GLN A 217 -11.86 10.74 10.98
N ILE A 218 -11.37 11.76 10.26
CA ILE A 218 -10.18 11.62 9.39
C ILE A 218 -8.96 11.20 10.21
N ARG A 219 -8.69 11.86 11.33
CA ARG A 219 -7.59 11.55 12.25
C ARG A 219 -7.70 10.15 12.85
N ALA A 220 -8.91 9.73 13.22
CA ALA A 220 -9.16 8.39 13.74
C ALA A 220 -8.88 7.29 12.69
N ASN A 221 -8.95 7.64 11.40
CA ASN A 221 -8.80 6.72 10.28
C ASN A 221 -7.58 7.02 9.40
N ALA A 222 -6.64 7.88 9.85
CA ALA A 222 -5.56 8.40 9.02
C ALA A 222 -4.71 7.30 8.39
N ASP A 223 -4.33 6.29 9.18
CA ASP A 223 -3.55 5.13 8.70
C ASP A 223 -4.33 4.33 7.63
N ASN A 224 -5.63 4.07 7.85
CA ASN A 224 -6.49 3.35 6.90
C ASN A 224 -6.69 4.13 5.60
N ILE A 225 -6.77 5.47 5.69
CA ILE A 225 -6.89 6.35 4.53
C ILE A 225 -5.62 6.24 3.67
N ILE A 226 -4.43 6.31 4.28
CA ILE A 226 -3.16 6.18 3.57
C ILE A 226 -3.07 4.80 2.88
N GLU A 227 -3.44 3.73 3.58
CA GLU A 227 -3.45 2.36 3.03
C GLU A 227 -4.42 2.25 1.84
N ASN A 228 -5.61 2.85 1.93
CA ASN A 228 -6.57 2.85 0.82
C ASN A 228 -6.06 3.67 -0.39
N VAL A 229 -5.40 4.81 -0.15
CA VAL A 229 -4.78 5.60 -1.22
C VAL A 229 -3.69 4.77 -1.89
N GLN A 230 -2.81 4.13 -1.12
CA GLN A 230 -1.76 3.27 -1.62
C GLN A 230 -2.30 2.11 -2.47
N ALA A 231 -3.36 1.44 -2.00
CA ALA A 231 -4.00 0.35 -2.73
C ALA A 231 -4.61 0.81 -4.06
N LYS A 232 -5.25 1.99 -4.10
CA LYS A 232 -5.81 2.56 -5.33
C LYS A 232 -4.73 2.95 -6.33
N LEU A 233 -3.63 3.58 -5.87
CA LEU A 233 -2.48 3.89 -6.73
C LEU A 233 -1.83 2.63 -7.30
N TRP A 234 -1.73 1.58 -6.49
CA TRP A 234 -1.29 0.27 -6.96
C TRP A 234 -2.19 -0.23 -8.10
N HIS A 235 -3.51 -0.24 -7.91
CA HIS A 235 -4.46 -0.65 -8.95
C HIS A 235 -4.34 0.21 -10.23
N LEU A 236 -4.06 1.52 -10.11
CA LEU A 236 -3.78 2.37 -11.27
C LEU A 236 -2.52 1.92 -12.03
N LEU A 237 -1.46 1.50 -11.33
CA LEU A 237 -0.28 0.91 -11.97
C LEU A 237 -0.62 -0.39 -12.71
N GLU A 238 -1.39 -1.28 -12.08
CA GLU A 238 -1.79 -2.56 -12.67
C GLU A 238 -2.67 -2.41 -13.91
N THR A 239 -3.49 -1.35 -13.94
CA THR A 239 -4.44 -1.09 -15.04
C THR A 239 -3.87 -0.19 -16.12
N SER A 240 -2.81 0.58 -15.84
CA SER A 240 -2.11 1.36 -16.86
C SER A 240 -1.61 0.43 -17.96
N GLY A 241 -1.73 0.81 -19.24
CA GLY A 241 -1.26 0.00 -20.38
C GLY A 241 0.26 -0.30 -20.37
N ASN A 242 0.98 0.27 -19.40
CA ASN A 242 2.38 0.04 -19.07
C ASN A 242 2.59 -1.01 -17.95
N ALA A 243 1.55 -1.80 -17.60
CA ALA A 243 1.52 -2.78 -16.50
C ALA A 243 2.62 -3.86 -16.53
N ASN A 244 3.40 -3.96 -17.61
CA ASN A 244 4.62 -4.76 -17.68
C ASN A 244 5.86 -3.89 -17.42
N THR A 245 5.87 -3.17 -16.29
CA THR A 245 7.15 -2.70 -15.77
C THR A 245 7.96 -3.96 -15.46
N HIS A 246 9.10 -4.19 -16.12
CA HIS A 246 10.03 -5.29 -15.82
C HIS A 246 10.62 -5.23 -14.38
N LEU A 247 10.08 -4.37 -13.53
CA LEU A 247 10.49 -4.16 -12.16
C LEU A 247 9.95 -5.27 -11.26
N PRO A 248 10.76 -5.74 -10.30
CA PRO A 248 10.28 -6.58 -9.20
C PRO A 248 9.14 -5.88 -8.43
N ILE A 249 8.17 -6.64 -7.95
CA ILE A 249 6.99 -6.12 -7.23
C ILE A 249 7.41 -5.34 -5.99
N GLU A 250 8.44 -5.82 -5.29
CA GLU A 250 9.01 -5.19 -4.10
C GLU A 250 9.58 -3.81 -4.45
N THR A 251 10.20 -3.68 -5.62
CA THR A 251 10.73 -2.41 -6.13
C THR A 251 9.60 -1.43 -6.46
N ILE A 252 8.51 -1.90 -7.06
CA ILE A 252 7.31 -1.10 -7.31
C ILE A 252 6.71 -0.63 -5.97
N GLN A 253 6.58 -1.53 -5.01
CA GLN A 253 6.01 -1.25 -3.69
C GLN A 253 6.82 -0.19 -2.93
N ILE A 254 8.16 -0.32 -2.92
CA ILE A 254 9.03 0.68 -2.31
C ILE A 254 8.92 2.02 -3.05
N SER A 255 8.90 2.01 -4.38
CA SER A 255 8.76 3.23 -5.19
C SER A 255 7.45 3.96 -4.89
N LEU A 256 6.35 3.22 -4.72
CA LEU A 256 5.07 3.79 -4.30
C LEU A 256 5.14 4.41 -2.91
N PHE A 257 5.81 3.77 -1.94
CA PHE A 257 5.98 4.36 -0.61
C PHE A 257 6.78 5.66 -0.66
N VAL A 258 7.85 5.71 -1.45
CA VAL A 258 8.64 6.94 -1.65
C VAL A 258 7.76 8.08 -2.19
N ILE A 259 6.95 7.81 -3.22
CA ILE A 259 6.05 8.79 -3.82
C ILE A 259 4.93 9.21 -2.85
N LEU A 260 4.36 8.26 -2.10
CA LEU A 260 3.31 8.53 -1.11
C LEU A 260 3.83 9.40 0.04
N VAL A 261 5.04 9.13 0.53
CA VAL A 261 5.66 9.91 1.60
C VAL A 261 5.95 11.34 1.12
N ASP A 262 6.43 11.51 -0.11
CA ASP A 262 6.58 12.84 -0.70
C ASP A 262 5.24 13.57 -0.86
N ALA A 263 4.21 12.90 -1.38
CA ALA A 263 2.87 13.46 -1.51
C ALA A 263 2.24 13.83 -0.16
N PHE A 264 2.51 13.04 0.89
CA PHE A 264 2.15 13.39 2.27
C PHE A 264 2.86 14.67 2.71
N MET A 265 4.18 14.78 2.49
CA MET A 265 4.94 16.00 2.83
C MET A 265 4.49 17.23 2.01
N ARG A 266 3.99 17.03 0.78
CA ARG A 266 3.47 18.09 -0.12
C ARG A 266 1.98 18.43 0.08
N CYS A 267 1.34 17.94 1.15
CA CYS A 267 -0.07 18.21 1.43
C CYS A 267 -1.08 17.67 0.39
N SER A 268 -0.70 16.63 -0.36
CA SER A 268 -1.63 15.90 -1.24
C SER A 268 -2.40 14.80 -0.52
N ILE A 269 -1.90 14.34 0.65
CA ILE A 269 -2.54 13.33 1.50
C ILE A 269 -2.67 13.89 2.91
N LEU A 270 -3.86 13.73 3.51
CA LEU A 270 -4.20 14.19 4.86
C LEU A 270 -4.08 15.71 5.07
N GLU A 271 -4.63 16.20 6.18
CA GLU A 271 -4.83 17.63 6.42
C GLU A 271 -3.52 18.33 6.84
N GLU A 272 -3.40 19.61 6.48
CA GLU A 272 -2.26 20.45 6.87
C GLU A 272 -2.52 21.08 8.26
N PRO A 273 -1.51 21.09 9.17
CA PRO A 273 -1.60 21.87 10.40
C PRO A 273 -1.78 23.36 10.04
N LYS A 274 -2.83 24.01 10.55
CA LYS A 274 -2.99 25.45 10.37
C LYS A 274 -1.78 26.17 10.99
N LYS A 275 -1.18 27.15 10.29
CA LYS A 275 -0.01 27.92 10.76
C LYS A 275 -0.29 28.84 11.97
N TYR A 276 -1.46 28.76 12.59
CA TYR A 276 -1.85 29.59 13.72
C TYR A 276 -2.39 28.69 14.83
N ASP A 277 -1.51 28.38 15.78
CA ASP A 277 -1.78 28.16 17.21
C ASP A 277 -0.44 28.09 17.98
N TYR A 278 0.47 29.01 17.67
CA TYR A 278 1.50 29.46 18.61
C TYR A 278 1.12 30.86 19.04
N GLN A 279 0.14 30.95 19.94
CA GLN A 279 -0.04 32.11 20.82
C GLN A 279 0.06 31.63 22.25
#